data_AF-A0A2B8BNQ2-F1
#
_entry.id   AF-A0A2B8BNQ2-F1
#
_cell.length_a   1.000
_cell.length_b   1.000
_cell.length_c   1.000
_cell.angle_alpha   90.00
_cell.angle_beta   90.00
_cell.angle_gamma   90.00
#
_symmetry.space_group_name_H-M   'P 1'
#
loop_
_entity.id
_entity.type
_entity.pdbx_description
1 polymer ?
#
loop_
_entity_poly.entity_id
_entity_poly.type
_entity_poly.pdbx_seq_one_letter_code
_entity_poly.pdbx_strand_id
1 'polypeptide(L)'
;MTTRHPPRLPQEIAPVDDRQSALTALHLGGDPAALFGYFMDLREESDRALAGLPPAGGKPYPYGRCEEITRDLFARLSQRLAQPAGPVERALRAFVEGGGVLHSVWGVLRGQYFQNALQIGALYVDVSNDTVVVTKPKVEILPVAESGLVPVRDLDHFRQTAERYWGATLYANHLAPTLAPLLPMLSVSPGRLAPGLQSACDYMIALMCRDRFEQAERWLETGPAPPADLAATCLAAIPADLRPLTGQPRLEAVAACRRAREAACWADPDWRTARVLDYLRLMRGPGG
;
A
#
# COMPACT_ATOMS: atom_id res chain seq x y z
N MET A 1 -24.76 2.37 23.88
CA MET A 1 -23.53 3.08 23.43
C MET A 1 -23.11 2.48 22.11
N THR A 2 -23.40 3.15 20.99
CA THR A 2 -22.90 2.72 19.68
C THR A 2 -21.39 2.95 19.65
N THR A 3 -20.61 1.88 19.73
CA THR A 3 -19.18 1.88 19.45
C THR A 3 -18.98 2.39 18.03
N ARG A 4 -18.65 3.68 17.89
CA ARG A 4 -18.22 4.22 16.60
C ARG A 4 -16.91 3.53 16.26
N HIS A 5 -16.94 2.63 15.28
CA HIS A 5 -15.72 2.09 14.72
C HIS A 5 -14.86 3.25 14.19
N PRO A 6 -13.53 3.20 14.38
CA PRO A 6 -12.65 4.19 13.78
C PRO A 6 -12.86 4.21 12.25
N PRO A 7 -12.66 5.36 11.59
CA PRO A 7 -12.74 5.43 10.14
C PRO A 7 -11.75 4.44 9.51
N ARG A 8 -12.18 3.80 8.42
CA ARG A 8 -11.35 2.84 7.69
C ARG A 8 -10.10 3.52 7.14
N LEU A 9 -9.00 2.79 7.12
CA LEU A 9 -7.79 3.23 6.44
C LEU A 9 -7.99 3.20 4.91
N PRO A 10 -7.25 4.01 4.14
CA PRO A 10 -7.22 3.89 2.68
C PRO A 10 -6.91 2.46 2.28
N GLN A 11 -7.65 1.89 1.32
CA GLN A 11 -7.47 0.52 0.83
C GLN A 11 -7.64 -0.59 1.90
N GLU A 12 -8.20 -0.29 3.07
CA GLU A 12 -8.55 -1.31 4.05
C GLU A 12 -9.75 -2.13 3.59
N ILE A 13 -9.66 -3.45 3.72
CA ILE A 13 -10.74 -4.37 3.34
C ILE A 13 -12.02 -3.98 4.11
N ALA A 14 -13.10 -3.74 3.36
CA ALA A 14 -14.40 -3.50 3.95
C ALA A 14 -14.97 -4.81 4.52
N PRO A 15 -15.63 -4.77 5.69
CA PRO A 15 -16.38 -5.92 6.18
C PRO A 15 -17.41 -6.41 5.15
N VAL A 16 -17.54 -7.72 5.00
CA VAL A 16 -18.57 -8.34 4.18
C VAL A 16 -19.75 -8.69 5.09
N ASP A 17 -20.74 -7.80 5.12
CA ASP A 17 -21.99 -8.02 5.85
C ASP A 17 -23.03 -8.76 4.97
N ASP A 18 -24.20 -9.05 5.55
CA ASP A 18 -25.30 -9.73 4.86
C ASP A 18 -25.76 -8.96 3.61
N ARG A 19 -25.70 -7.62 3.65
CA ARG A 19 -26.07 -6.77 2.52
C ARG A 19 -25.07 -6.92 1.38
N GLN A 20 -23.77 -6.88 1.66
CA GLN A 20 -22.74 -7.08 0.63
C GLN A 20 -22.82 -8.48 0.04
N SER A 21 -23.03 -9.50 0.87
CA SER A 21 -23.24 -10.89 0.42
C SER A 21 -24.44 -11.01 -0.51
N ALA A 22 -25.58 -10.41 -0.14
CA ALA A 22 -26.80 -10.45 -0.95
C ALA A 22 -26.63 -9.70 -2.28
N LEU A 23 -26.02 -8.52 -2.29
CA LEU A 23 -25.76 -7.75 -3.51
C LEU A 23 -24.78 -8.49 -4.44
N THR A 24 -23.72 -9.09 -3.88
CA THR A 24 -22.79 -9.91 -4.65
C THR A 24 -23.50 -11.10 -5.27
N ALA A 25 -24.30 -11.85 -4.51
CA ALA A 25 -25.05 -12.99 -5.04
C ALA A 25 -26.04 -12.57 -6.15
N LEU A 26 -26.78 -11.48 -5.92
CA LEU A 26 -27.81 -10.99 -6.85
C LEU A 26 -27.22 -10.55 -8.20
N HIS A 27 -26.13 -9.79 -8.16
CA HIS A 27 -25.59 -9.15 -9.37
C HIS A 27 -24.41 -9.89 -9.98
N LEU A 28 -23.59 -10.55 -9.15
CA LEU A 28 -22.30 -11.13 -9.55
C LEU A 28 -22.24 -12.64 -9.37
N GLY A 29 -23.27 -13.26 -8.77
CA GLY A 29 -23.37 -14.70 -8.56
C GLY A 29 -23.82 -15.51 -9.79
N GLY A 30 -23.96 -14.85 -10.95
CA GLY A 30 -24.38 -15.45 -12.22
C GLY A 30 -23.32 -16.39 -12.81
N ASP A 31 -22.68 -15.99 -13.90
CA ASP A 31 -21.63 -16.78 -14.57
C ASP A 31 -20.23 -16.35 -14.09
N PRO A 32 -19.54 -17.14 -13.24
CA PRO A 32 -18.20 -16.82 -12.76
C PRO A 32 -17.17 -16.80 -13.88
N ALA A 33 -17.37 -17.57 -14.95
CA ALA A 33 -16.45 -17.60 -16.09
C ALA A 33 -16.55 -16.30 -16.91
N ALA A 34 -17.76 -15.74 -17.05
CA ALA A 34 -17.93 -14.43 -17.69
C ALA A 34 -17.25 -13.30 -16.89
N LEU A 35 -17.38 -13.31 -15.55
CA LEU A 35 -16.71 -12.32 -14.70
C LEU A 35 -15.19 -12.47 -14.78
N PHE A 36 -14.68 -13.70 -14.71
CA PHE A 36 -13.26 -14.00 -14.86
C PHE A 36 -12.72 -13.56 -16.23
N GLY A 37 -13.40 -13.91 -17.32
CA GLY A 37 -13.05 -13.52 -18.68
C GLY A 37 -12.99 -11.99 -18.83
N TYR A 38 -13.98 -11.29 -18.28
CA TYR A 38 -14.00 -9.82 -18.30
C TYR A 38 -12.77 -9.20 -17.60
N PHE A 39 -12.37 -9.71 -16.44
CA PHE A 39 -11.17 -9.22 -15.75
C PHE A 39 -9.88 -9.63 -16.45
N MET A 40 -9.85 -10.78 -17.12
CA MET A 40 -8.73 -11.17 -17.98
C MET A 40 -8.57 -10.22 -19.16
N ASP A 41 -9.65 -9.87 -19.86
CA ASP A 41 -9.63 -8.92 -20.98
C ASP A 41 -9.13 -7.53 -20.53
N LEU A 42 -9.63 -7.04 -19.39
CA LEU A 42 -9.13 -5.80 -18.78
C LEU A 42 -7.65 -5.90 -18.41
N ARG A 43 -7.21 -7.04 -17.87
CA ARG A 43 -5.81 -7.27 -17.52
C ARG A 43 -4.91 -7.26 -18.76
N GLU A 44 -5.36 -7.81 -19.90
CA GLU A 44 -4.61 -7.76 -21.15
C GLU A 44 -4.46 -6.33 -21.70
N GLU A 45 -5.46 -5.47 -21.51
CA GLU A 45 -5.36 -4.05 -21.80
C GLU A 45 -4.32 -3.35 -20.92
N SER A 46 -4.34 -3.64 -19.62
CA SER A 46 -3.34 -3.12 -18.68
C SER A 46 -1.93 -3.61 -19.01
N ASP A 47 -1.78 -4.90 -19.37
CA ASP A 47 -0.50 -5.45 -19.81
C ASP A 47 0.06 -4.66 -21.02
N ARG A 48 -0.78 -4.38 -22.02
CA ARG A 48 -0.37 -3.58 -23.20
C ARG A 48 0.02 -2.15 -22.84
N ALA A 49 -0.71 -1.51 -21.93
CA ALA A 49 -0.44 -0.14 -21.51
C ALA A 49 0.84 -0.03 -20.66
N LEU A 50 1.17 -1.07 -19.88
CA LEU A 50 2.24 -1.04 -18.88
C LEU A 50 3.50 -1.81 -19.28
N ALA A 51 3.50 -2.53 -20.42
CA ALA A 51 4.64 -3.33 -20.88
C ALA A 51 5.96 -2.55 -20.99
N GLY A 52 5.90 -1.23 -21.19
CA GLY A 52 7.07 -0.35 -21.31
C GLY A 52 7.65 0.15 -19.98
N LEU A 53 7.08 -0.24 -18.83
CA LEU A 53 7.62 0.16 -17.53
C LEU A 53 9.05 -0.37 -17.32
N PRO A 54 9.92 0.39 -16.65
CA PRO A 54 11.27 -0.08 -16.33
C PRO A 54 11.21 -1.34 -15.45
N PRO A 55 12.25 -2.18 -15.45
CA PRO A 55 12.32 -3.35 -14.56
C PRO A 55 12.14 -2.97 -13.08
N ALA A 56 11.37 -3.76 -12.33
CA ALA A 56 11.24 -3.62 -10.88
C ALA A 56 12.15 -4.64 -10.19
N GLY A 57 13.03 -4.19 -9.29
CA GLY A 57 14.01 -5.07 -8.65
C GLY A 57 14.88 -5.85 -9.66
N GLY A 58 15.18 -5.23 -10.81
CA GLY A 58 15.95 -5.84 -11.90
C GLY A 58 15.19 -6.85 -12.76
N LYS A 59 13.90 -7.12 -12.49
CA LYS A 59 13.09 -8.08 -13.25
C LYS A 59 12.10 -7.36 -14.18
N PRO A 60 11.85 -7.89 -15.38
CA PRO A 60 10.92 -7.28 -16.32
C PRO A 60 9.47 -7.38 -15.83
N TYR A 61 8.61 -6.58 -16.45
CA TYR A 61 7.16 -6.68 -16.33
C TYR A 61 6.69 -8.14 -16.51
N PRO A 62 5.72 -8.65 -15.71
CA PRO A 62 4.88 -7.94 -14.73
C PRO A 62 5.44 -7.95 -13.30
N TYR A 63 6.68 -8.39 -13.09
CA TYR A 63 7.21 -8.59 -11.75
C TYR A 63 7.16 -7.30 -10.91
N GLY A 64 6.63 -7.39 -9.69
CA GLY A 64 6.57 -6.28 -8.74
C GLY A 64 5.65 -5.12 -9.14
N ARG A 65 4.77 -5.30 -10.13
CA ARG A 65 3.87 -4.25 -10.66
C ARG A 65 2.39 -4.40 -10.24
N CYS A 66 2.12 -5.03 -9.09
CA CYS A 66 0.74 -5.27 -8.64
C CYS A 66 -0.06 -3.98 -8.43
N GLU A 67 0.58 -2.92 -7.92
CA GLU A 67 -0.06 -1.62 -7.72
C GLU A 67 -0.42 -0.97 -9.06
N GLU A 68 0.53 -0.88 -10.00
CA GLU A 68 0.32 -0.22 -11.28
C GLU A 68 -0.74 -0.94 -12.12
N ILE A 69 -0.72 -2.27 -12.13
CA ILE A 69 -1.72 -3.10 -12.82
C ILE A 69 -3.10 -2.88 -12.19
N THR A 70 -3.21 -3.00 -10.86
CA THR A 70 -4.49 -2.82 -10.16
C THR A 70 -5.05 -1.42 -10.36
N ARG A 71 -4.21 -0.38 -10.30
CA ARG A 71 -4.61 1.02 -10.46
C ARG A 71 -5.09 1.32 -11.89
N ASP A 72 -4.34 0.90 -12.91
CA ASP A 72 -4.74 1.09 -14.31
C ASP A 72 -6.05 0.34 -14.60
N LEU A 73 -6.16 -0.91 -14.16
CA LEU A 73 -7.38 -1.69 -14.33
C LEU A 73 -8.59 -1.06 -13.61
N PHE A 74 -8.41 -0.59 -12.37
CA PHE A 74 -9.47 0.08 -11.63
C PHE A 74 -9.94 1.38 -12.31
N ALA A 75 -9.02 2.15 -12.89
CA ALA A 75 -9.35 3.35 -13.66
C ALA A 75 -10.16 3.00 -14.92
N ARG A 76 -9.76 1.97 -15.67
CA ARG A 76 -10.50 1.47 -16.84
C ARG A 76 -11.89 0.97 -16.47
N LEU A 77 -11.98 0.18 -15.41
CA LEU A 77 -13.25 -0.32 -14.89
C LEU A 77 -14.17 0.85 -14.53
N SER A 78 -13.67 1.82 -13.76
CA SER A 78 -14.44 3.01 -13.36
C SER A 78 -14.97 3.78 -14.57
N GLN A 79 -14.16 3.94 -15.62
CA GLN A 79 -14.59 4.57 -16.87
C GLN A 79 -15.69 3.77 -17.59
N ARG A 80 -15.55 2.45 -17.68
CA ARG A 80 -16.53 1.58 -18.35
C ARG A 80 -17.84 1.50 -17.59
N LEU A 81 -17.81 1.52 -16.25
CA LEU A 81 -19.03 1.55 -15.45
C LEU A 81 -19.80 2.87 -15.60
N ALA A 82 -19.18 3.96 -16.08
CA ALA A 82 -19.91 5.18 -16.43
C ALA A 82 -20.84 4.98 -17.64
N GLN A 83 -20.49 4.09 -18.56
CA GLN A 83 -21.26 3.78 -19.78
C GLN A 83 -21.14 2.27 -20.11
N PRO A 84 -21.88 1.39 -19.40
CA PRO A 84 -21.71 -0.05 -19.50
C PRO A 84 -22.19 -0.59 -20.86
N ALA A 85 -21.31 -1.23 -21.61
CA ALA A 85 -21.59 -1.80 -22.94
C ALA A 85 -21.93 -3.30 -22.85
N GLY A 86 -21.29 -4.03 -21.94
CA GLY A 86 -21.44 -5.48 -21.79
C GLY A 86 -22.39 -5.93 -20.67
N PRO A 87 -22.80 -7.21 -20.66
CA PRO A 87 -23.60 -7.78 -19.57
C PRO A 87 -22.86 -7.74 -18.22
N VAL A 88 -21.56 -8.03 -18.18
CA VAL A 88 -20.75 -7.97 -16.95
C VAL A 88 -20.65 -6.53 -16.42
N GLU A 89 -20.46 -5.55 -17.30
CA GLU A 89 -20.41 -4.13 -16.92
C GLU A 89 -21.75 -3.63 -16.38
N ARG A 90 -22.87 -4.04 -17.00
CA ARG A 90 -24.20 -3.73 -16.48
C ARG A 90 -24.44 -4.35 -15.10
N ALA A 91 -23.99 -5.59 -14.90
CA ALA A 91 -24.09 -6.26 -13.61
C ALA A 91 -23.25 -5.55 -12.52
N LEU A 92 -21.99 -5.21 -12.83
CA LEU A 92 -21.11 -4.45 -11.93
C LEU A 92 -21.66 -3.05 -11.66
N ARG A 93 -22.23 -2.38 -12.66
CA ARG A 93 -22.87 -1.07 -12.50
C ARG A 93 -24.08 -1.16 -11.58
N ALA A 94 -24.98 -2.12 -11.81
CA ALA A 94 -26.14 -2.35 -10.95
C ALA A 94 -25.73 -2.70 -9.50
N PHE A 95 -24.68 -3.52 -9.34
CA PHE A 95 -24.10 -3.82 -8.03
C PHE A 95 -23.65 -2.55 -7.29
N VAL A 96 -22.90 -1.66 -7.94
CA VAL A 96 -22.44 -0.40 -7.35
C VAL A 96 -23.61 0.54 -7.05
N GLU A 97 -24.58 0.67 -7.96
CA GLU A 97 -25.79 1.48 -7.75
C GLU A 97 -26.66 0.97 -6.59
N GLY A 98 -26.65 -0.34 -6.33
CA GLY A 98 -27.27 -0.97 -5.15
C GLY A 98 -26.55 -0.69 -3.83
N GLY A 99 -25.41 0.02 -3.86
CA GLY A 99 -24.54 0.27 -2.70
C GLY A 99 -23.52 -0.84 -2.46
N GLY A 100 -23.20 -1.62 -3.48
CA GLY A 100 -22.11 -2.60 -3.45
C GLY A 100 -20.75 -1.93 -3.31
N VAL A 101 -19.86 -2.53 -2.51
CA VAL A 101 -18.49 -2.05 -2.31
C VAL A 101 -17.64 -2.41 -3.53
N LEU A 102 -17.10 -1.41 -4.21
CA LEU A 102 -16.09 -1.58 -5.27
C LEU A 102 -14.93 -0.59 -5.02
N HIS A 103 -13.77 -1.11 -4.63
CA HIS A 103 -12.58 -0.29 -4.38
C HIS A 103 -11.30 -1.14 -4.39
N SER A 104 -10.13 -0.49 -4.48
CA SER A 104 -8.85 -1.17 -4.33
C SER A 104 -8.55 -1.47 -2.87
N VAL A 105 -7.93 -2.62 -2.61
CA VAL A 105 -7.50 -3.07 -1.28
C VAL A 105 -6.01 -3.38 -1.27
N TRP A 106 -5.38 -3.16 -0.12
CA TRP A 106 -3.96 -3.45 0.10
C TRP A 106 -3.77 -4.10 1.47
N GLY A 107 -2.91 -5.12 1.52
CA GLY A 107 -2.67 -5.85 2.76
C GLY A 107 -1.65 -6.96 2.61
N VAL A 108 -1.59 -7.84 3.62
CA VAL A 108 -0.71 -9.01 3.64
C VAL A 108 -1.49 -10.22 3.14
N LEU A 109 -1.08 -10.79 2.00
CA LEU A 109 -1.71 -11.97 1.44
C LEU A 109 -1.07 -13.23 2.03
N ARG A 110 -1.90 -14.04 2.71
CA ARG A 110 -1.55 -15.37 3.23
C ARG A 110 -0.29 -15.36 4.11
N GLY A 111 -0.01 -14.23 4.76
CA GLY A 111 1.17 -14.04 5.61
C GLY A 111 2.52 -14.02 4.88
N GLN A 112 2.53 -13.83 3.56
CA GLN A 112 3.74 -13.97 2.74
C GLN A 112 4.21 -12.69 2.06
N TYR A 113 3.31 -11.93 1.45
CA TYR A 113 3.66 -10.76 0.65
C TYR A 113 2.60 -9.67 0.73
N PHE A 114 3.01 -8.44 0.43
CA PHE A 114 2.06 -7.33 0.24
C PHE A 114 1.38 -7.47 -1.11
N GLN A 115 0.06 -7.28 -1.16
CA GLN A 115 -0.72 -7.43 -2.38
C GLN A 115 -1.69 -6.25 -2.56
N ASN A 116 -1.78 -5.75 -3.79
CA ASN A 116 -2.86 -4.90 -4.25
C ASN A 116 -3.90 -5.75 -4.98
N ALA A 117 -5.17 -5.53 -4.70
CA ALA A 117 -6.28 -6.20 -5.37
C ALA A 117 -7.51 -5.28 -5.41
N LEU A 118 -8.62 -5.77 -5.94
CA LEU A 118 -9.93 -5.14 -5.81
C LEU A 118 -10.79 -5.94 -4.83
N GLN A 119 -11.61 -5.23 -4.06
CA GLN A 119 -12.75 -5.82 -3.38
C GLN A 119 -14.02 -5.44 -4.14
N ILE A 120 -14.82 -6.44 -4.49
CA ILE A 120 -16.13 -6.30 -5.14
C ILE A 120 -17.17 -7.02 -4.28
N GLY A 121 -17.71 -6.32 -3.30
CA GLY A 121 -18.61 -6.85 -2.27
C GLY A 121 -17.93 -7.98 -1.49
N ALA A 122 -18.48 -9.19 -1.61
CA ALA A 122 -17.95 -10.39 -0.99
C ALA A 122 -16.78 -11.03 -1.76
N LEU A 123 -16.38 -10.49 -2.91
CA LEU A 123 -15.29 -11.03 -3.75
C LEU A 123 -13.99 -10.26 -3.56
N TYR A 124 -12.91 -11.03 -3.42
CA TYR A 124 -11.53 -10.63 -3.65
C TYR A 124 -11.20 -10.88 -5.12
N VAL A 125 -10.74 -9.85 -5.82
CA VAL A 125 -10.38 -9.90 -7.24
C VAL A 125 -8.94 -9.42 -7.39
N ASP A 126 -8.01 -10.36 -7.46
CA ASP A 126 -6.60 -10.09 -7.74
C ASP A 126 -6.38 -10.11 -9.24
N VAL A 127 -6.11 -8.96 -9.82
CA VAL A 127 -5.80 -8.84 -11.25
C VAL A 127 -4.30 -8.91 -11.52
N SER A 128 -3.48 -9.25 -10.52
CA SER A 128 -2.02 -9.19 -10.55
C SER A 128 -1.35 -10.34 -9.81
N ASN A 129 -2.00 -11.51 -9.78
CA ASN A 129 -1.58 -12.67 -8.98
C ASN A 129 -0.25 -13.30 -9.48
N ASP A 130 0.14 -13.01 -10.72
CA ASP A 130 1.40 -13.42 -11.35
C ASP A 130 2.59 -12.47 -11.09
N THR A 131 2.38 -11.36 -10.39
CA THR A 131 3.43 -10.33 -10.22
C THR A 131 4.55 -10.69 -9.24
N VAL A 132 4.38 -11.76 -8.44
CA VAL A 132 5.46 -12.33 -7.61
C VAL A 132 6.00 -13.62 -8.22
N VAL A 133 5.10 -14.45 -8.75
CA VAL A 133 5.40 -15.73 -9.40
C VAL A 133 4.74 -15.73 -10.77
N VAL A 134 5.52 -15.40 -11.81
CA VAL A 134 5.04 -15.15 -13.18
C VAL A 134 4.38 -16.36 -13.87
N THR A 135 4.48 -17.55 -13.27
CA THR A 135 3.82 -18.77 -13.75
C THR A 135 2.43 -18.99 -13.18
N LYS A 136 1.99 -18.18 -12.20
CA LYS A 136 0.63 -18.23 -11.66
C LYS A 136 -0.39 -17.67 -12.68
N PRO A 137 -1.69 -17.99 -12.54
CA PRO A 137 -2.74 -17.29 -13.25
C PRO A 137 -2.67 -15.78 -13.00
N LYS A 138 -2.90 -14.97 -14.03
CA LYS A 138 -2.87 -13.50 -13.97
C LYS A 138 -3.96 -12.94 -13.06
N VAL A 139 -5.15 -13.52 -13.16
CA VAL A 139 -6.34 -13.14 -12.39
C VAL A 139 -6.71 -14.26 -11.42
N GLU A 140 -7.09 -13.90 -10.20
CA GLU A 140 -7.65 -14.80 -9.18
C GLU A 140 -8.92 -14.13 -8.60
N ILE A 141 -10.05 -14.84 -8.58
CA ILE A 141 -11.31 -14.36 -8.01
C ILE A 141 -11.77 -15.38 -6.97
N LEU A 142 -11.93 -14.94 -5.73
CA LEU A 142 -12.30 -15.79 -4.59
C LEU A 142 -13.23 -15.00 -3.65
N PRO A 143 -13.98 -15.66 -2.75
CA PRO A 143 -14.57 -14.98 -1.61
C PRO A 143 -13.49 -14.27 -0.76
N VAL A 144 -13.80 -13.08 -0.23
CA VAL A 144 -12.86 -12.31 0.62
C VAL A 144 -12.37 -13.16 1.80
N ALA A 145 -13.27 -13.92 2.42
CA ALA A 145 -12.97 -14.80 3.55
C ALA A 145 -11.96 -15.92 3.21
N GLU A 146 -11.86 -16.32 1.93
CA GLU A 146 -10.99 -17.39 1.46
C GLU A 146 -9.67 -16.86 0.86
N SER A 147 -9.61 -15.56 0.52
CA SER A 147 -8.42 -14.97 -0.10
C SER A 147 -7.16 -15.08 0.78
N GLY A 148 -7.34 -15.00 2.10
CA GLY A 148 -6.26 -14.86 3.07
C GLY A 148 -5.59 -13.48 3.05
N LEU A 149 -6.17 -12.48 2.38
CA LEU A 149 -5.72 -11.09 2.47
C LEU A 149 -6.19 -10.51 3.80
N VAL A 150 -5.24 -9.99 4.58
CA VAL A 150 -5.53 -9.33 5.86
C VAL A 150 -4.97 -7.91 5.89
N PRO A 151 -5.63 -6.97 6.59
CA PRO A 151 -5.11 -5.62 6.77
C PRO A 151 -3.74 -5.65 7.49
N VAL A 152 -2.86 -4.72 7.13
CA VAL A 152 -1.66 -4.46 7.94
C VAL A 152 -2.13 -3.86 9.27
N ARG A 153 -1.82 -4.54 10.37
CA ARG A 153 -2.42 -4.26 11.69
C ARG A 153 -1.70 -3.12 12.38
N ASP A 154 -0.39 -3.18 12.32
CA ASP A 154 0.56 -2.37 13.07
C ASP A 154 1.92 -2.38 12.35
N LEU A 155 2.83 -1.55 12.86
CA LEU A 155 4.18 -1.38 12.33
C LEU A 155 5.00 -2.68 12.40
N ASP A 156 4.79 -3.49 13.44
CA ASP A 156 5.47 -4.78 13.61
C ASP A 156 5.01 -5.80 12.56
N HIS A 157 3.72 -5.88 12.26
CA HIS A 157 3.16 -6.72 11.22
C HIS A 157 3.71 -6.33 9.85
N PHE A 158 3.82 -5.02 9.56
CA PHE A 158 4.49 -4.54 8.36
C PHE A 158 5.95 -5.00 8.32
N ARG A 159 6.71 -4.77 9.39
CA ARG A 159 8.14 -5.10 9.46
C ARG A 159 8.39 -6.59 9.24
N GLN A 160 7.69 -7.45 9.97
CA GLN A 160 7.83 -8.90 9.84
C GLN A 160 7.51 -9.38 8.42
N THR A 161 6.50 -8.77 7.80
CA THR A 161 6.13 -9.07 6.41
C THR A 161 7.22 -8.61 5.43
N ALA A 162 7.71 -7.38 5.58
CA ALA A 162 8.77 -6.82 4.75
C ALA A 162 10.09 -7.61 4.87
N GLU A 163 10.50 -7.97 6.09
CA GLU A 163 11.68 -8.81 6.35
C GLU A 163 11.58 -10.15 5.63
N ARG A 164 10.42 -10.83 5.70
CA ARG A 164 10.18 -12.12 5.05
C ARG A 164 10.07 -11.99 3.53
N TYR A 165 9.22 -11.08 3.06
CA TYR A 165 8.88 -10.94 1.64
C TYR A 165 10.06 -10.39 0.85
N TRP A 166 10.63 -9.29 1.32
CA TRP A 166 11.72 -8.64 0.61
C TRP A 166 13.07 -9.25 0.96
N GLY A 167 13.21 -9.98 2.08
CA GLY A 167 14.53 -10.33 2.61
C GLY A 167 15.28 -9.08 3.05
N ALA A 168 14.55 -8.11 3.63
CA ALA A 168 15.10 -6.83 4.05
C ALA A 168 15.50 -6.86 5.53
N THR A 169 16.54 -6.11 5.87
CA THR A 169 16.80 -5.68 7.25
C THR A 169 16.19 -4.31 7.43
N LEU A 170 15.37 -4.12 8.46
CA LEU A 170 14.77 -2.81 8.78
C LEU A 170 15.49 -2.14 9.95
N TYR A 171 15.72 -0.85 9.79
CA TYR A 171 16.30 0.05 10.77
C TYR A 171 15.32 1.18 11.11
N ALA A 172 15.50 1.79 12.27
CA ALA A 172 14.80 3.01 12.63
C ALA A 172 15.29 4.18 11.77
N ASN A 173 14.35 4.98 11.27
CA ASN A 173 14.65 6.19 10.51
C ASN A 173 15.16 7.29 11.44
N HIS A 174 16.45 7.22 11.75
CA HIS A 174 17.17 8.30 12.43
C HIS A 174 17.77 9.31 11.43
N LEU A 175 17.65 9.06 10.13
CA LEU A 175 18.36 9.82 9.09
C LEU A 175 17.54 10.97 8.50
N ALA A 176 16.22 10.94 8.66
CA ALA A 176 15.32 12.03 8.28
C ALA A 176 14.29 12.30 9.39
N PRO A 177 14.68 12.97 10.50
CA PRO A 177 13.84 13.12 11.70
C PRO A 177 12.47 13.74 11.43
N THR A 178 12.37 14.70 10.51
CA THR A 178 11.11 15.38 10.18
C THR A 178 10.13 14.48 9.42
N LEU A 179 10.62 13.43 8.75
CA LEU A 179 9.81 12.42 8.08
C LEU A 179 9.48 11.22 8.98
N ALA A 180 10.23 11.01 10.05
CA ALA A 180 10.13 9.85 10.93
C ALA A 180 8.72 9.56 11.51
N PRO A 181 7.86 10.57 11.81
CA PRO A 181 6.49 10.28 12.26
C PRO A 181 5.63 9.53 11.23
N LEU A 182 5.87 9.74 9.93
CA LEU A 182 5.15 9.06 8.85
C LEU A 182 5.93 7.87 8.27
N LEU A 183 7.26 7.99 8.23
CA LEU A 183 8.17 7.04 7.61
C LEU A 183 9.22 6.60 8.66
N PRO A 184 8.84 5.81 9.67
CA PRO A 184 9.72 5.48 10.80
C PRO A 184 10.78 4.43 10.45
N MET A 185 10.74 3.83 9.25
CA MET A 185 11.58 2.70 8.87
C MET A 185 12.47 3.02 7.66
N LEU A 186 13.71 2.55 7.74
CA LEU A 186 14.64 2.43 6.64
C LEU A 186 14.84 0.94 6.34
N SER A 187 14.75 0.52 5.08
CA SER A 187 15.05 -0.86 4.69
C SER A 187 16.33 -0.98 3.90
N VAL A 188 17.00 -2.12 4.02
CA VAL A 188 18.03 -2.56 3.07
C VAL A 188 17.80 -4.01 2.69
N SER A 189 17.85 -4.33 1.40
CA SER A 189 17.87 -5.72 0.95
C SER A 189 18.88 -5.88 -0.19
N PRO A 190 20.10 -6.35 0.10
CA PRO A 190 21.15 -6.47 -0.91
C PRO A 190 20.69 -7.27 -2.14
N GLY A 191 20.82 -6.67 -3.33
CA GLY A 191 20.43 -7.29 -4.59
C GLY A 191 18.92 -7.38 -4.85
N ARG A 192 18.07 -6.85 -3.96
CA ARG A 192 16.60 -6.86 -4.14
C ARG A 192 15.97 -5.48 -4.05
N LEU A 193 16.34 -4.68 -3.05
CA LEU A 193 15.83 -3.33 -2.82
C LEU A 193 16.97 -2.37 -2.51
N ALA A 194 16.94 -1.21 -3.16
CA ALA A 194 17.81 -0.11 -2.79
C ALA A 194 17.50 0.36 -1.35
N PRO A 195 18.52 0.80 -0.59
CA PRO A 195 18.30 1.45 0.69
C PRO A 195 17.34 2.63 0.57
N GLY A 196 16.36 2.71 1.46
CA GLY A 196 15.39 3.79 1.39
C GLY A 196 14.37 3.78 2.52
N LEU A 197 13.74 4.93 2.71
CA LEU A 197 12.62 5.07 3.63
C LEU A 197 11.45 4.23 3.10
N GLN A 198 10.85 3.44 3.99
CA GLN A 198 9.72 2.58 3.68
C GLN A 198 8.42 3.12 4.26
N SER A 199 7.32 2.43 3.97
CA SER A 199 5.97 2.78 4.45
C SER A 199 5.36 4.01 3.79
N ALA A 200 5.94 4.46 2.68
CA ALA A 200 5.46 5.62 1.93
C ALA A 200 4.25 5.31 1.04
N CYS A 201 3.21 4.70 1.61
CA CYS A 201 1.91 4.52 0.99
C CYS A 201 0.82 5.11 1.88
N ASP A 202 -0.32 5.50 1.29
CA ASP A 202 -1.40 6.16 2.01
C ASP A 202 -1.97 5.32 3.15
N TYR A 203 -2.02 3.99 3.00
CA TYR A 203 -2.43 3.07 4.06
C TYR A 203 -1.53 3.23 5.29
N MET A 204 -0.21 3.10 5.11
CA MET A 204 0.73 3.11 6.24
C MET A 204 0.85 4.51 6.85
N ILE A 205 0.79 5.57 6.04
CA ILE A 205 0.73 6.95 6.55
C ILE A 205 -0.52 7.16 7.41
N ALA A 206 -1.69 6.72 6.93
CA ALA A 206 -2.92 6.81 7.71
C ALA A 206 -2.86 5.93 8.97
N LEU A 207 -2.19 4.78 8.92
CA LEU A 207 -1.96 3.92 10.07
C LEU A 207 -1.13 4.62 11.14
N MET A 208 -0.06 5.34 10.77
CA MET A 208 0.75 6.13 11.71
C MET A 208 -0.01 7.33 12.26
N CYS A 209 -0.91 7.94 11.49
CA CYS A 209 -1.77 9.00 12.02
C CYS A 209 -2.84 8.46 12.99
N ARG A 210 -3.34 7.23 12.78
CA ARG A 210 -4.44 6.64 13.56
C ARG A 210 -4.12 6.51 15.05
N ASP A 211 -2.88 6.17 15.39
CA ASP A 211 -2.40 6.07 16.78
C ASP A 211 -1.57 7.30 17.19
N ARG A 212 -1.66 8.40 16.42
CA ARG A 212 -0.95 9.66 16.69
C ARG A 212 0.58 9.46 16.80
N PHE A 213 1.14 8.63 15.93
CA PHE A 213 2.57 8.36 15.78
C PHE A 213 3.20 7.57 16.95
N GLU A 214 2.39 6.93 17.82
CA GLU A 214 2.90 6.18 18.97
C GLU A 214 3.75 4.96 18.57
N GLN A 215 3.31 4.19 17.57
CA GLN A 215 4.10 3.09 17.04
C GLN A 215 5.40 3.56 16.37
N ALA A 216 5.35 4.67 15.64
CA ALA A 216 6.53 5.28 15.03
C ALA A 216 7.54 5.68 16.11
N GLU A 217 7.10 6.39 17.14
CA GLU A 217 7.93 6.79 18.29
C GLU A 217 8.61 5.59 18.94
N ARG A 218 7.83 4.56 19.29
CA ARG A 218 8.35 3.35 19.94
C ARG A 218 9.43 2.67 19.08
N TRP A 219 9.18 2.53 17.78
CA TRP A 219 10.16 1.95 16.87
C TRP A 219 11.43 2.80 16.76
N LEU A 220 11.31 4.13 16.75
CA LEU A 220 12.46 5.03 16.71
C LEU A 220 13.30 4.96 17.99
N GLU A 221 12.67 4.71 19.14
CA GLU A 221 13.33 4.51 20.43
C GLU A 221 14.08 3.18 20.51
N THR A 222 13.41 2.08 20.13
CA THR A 222 13.91 0.72 20.39
C THR A 222 14.55 0.04 19.18
N GLY A 223 14.21 0.49 17.97
CA GLY A 223 14.69 -0.10 16.72
C GLY A 223 16.19 0.09 16.51
N PRO A 224 16.84 -0.83 15.77
CA PRO A 224 18.26 -0.74 15.49
C PRO A 224 18.54 0.49 14.62
N ALA A 225 19.63 1.20 14.93
CA ALA A 225 20.14 2.25 14.05
C ALA A 225 20.78 1.61 12.80
N PRO A 226 20.72 2.27 11.62
CA PRO A 226 21.45 1.79 10.46
C PRO A 226 22.96 1.78 10.73
N PRO A 227 23.71 0.79 10.20
CA PRO A 227 25.17 0.80 10.18
C PRO A 227 25.74 2.10 9.62
N ALA A 228 26.93 2.50 10.07
CA ALA A 228 27.49 3.82 9.77
C ALA A 228 27.74 4.06 8.27
N ASP A 229 28.20 3.02 7.55
CA ASP A 229 28.40 3.04 6.11
C ASP A 229 27.07 3.23 5.36
N LEU A 230 26.05 2.45 5.73
CA LEU A 230 24.70 2.59 5.20
C LEU A 230 24.11 3.97 5.47
N ALA A 231 24.27 4.45 6.70
CA ALA A 231 23.81 5.77 7.12
C ALA A 231 24.45 6.87 6.29
N ALA A 232 25.77 6.81 6.07
CA ALA A 232 26.50 7.76 5.24
C ALA A 232 26.00 7.77 3.79
N THR A 233 25.79 6.58 3.20
CA THR A 233 25.23 6.46 1.83
C THR A 233 23.83 7.08 1.74
N CYS A 234 22.95 6.78 2.69
CA CYS A 234 21.60 7.33 2.69
C CYS A 234 21.61 8.85 2.91
N LEU A 235 22.40 9.36 3.85
CA LEU A 235 22.51 10.80 4.14
C LEU A 235 23.01 11.59 2.92
N ALA A 236 23.89 11.03 2.10
CA ALA A 236 24.33 11.67 0.86
C ALA A 236 23.17 11.96 -0.12
N ALA A 237 22.14 11.10 -0.14
CA ALA A 237 20.96 11.25 -0.97
C ALA A 237 19.85 12.10 -0.33
N ILE A 238 19.83 12.22 1.00
CA ILE A 238 18.82 13.00 1.74
C ILE A 238 19.12 14.51 1.58
N PRO A 239 18.15 15.36 1.20
CA PRO A 239 18.30 16.82 1.19
C PRO A 239 18.77 17.37 2.54
N ALA A 240 19.66 18.36 2.53
CA ALA A 240 20.32 18.86 3.75
C ALA A 240 19.32 19.37 4.81
N ASP A 241 18.19 19.95 4.39
CA ASP A 241 17.10 20.43 5.25
C ASP A 241 16.31 19.32 5.95
N LEU A 242 16.44 18.06 5.49
CA LEU A 242 15.77 16.90 6.08
C LEU A 242 16.70 16.07 6.97
N ARG A 243 18.01 16.35 6.97
CA ARG A 243 19.01 15.62 7.77
C ARG A 243 18.90 15.98 9.25
N PRO A 244 19.43 15.14 10.17
CA PRO A 244 19.53 15.49 11.59
C PRO A 244 20.39 16.74 11.78
N LEU A 245 19.99 17.60 12.71
CA LEU A 245 20.65 18.87 12.99
C LEU A 245 21.69 18.76 14.11
N THR A 246 21.63 17.69 14.90
CA THR A 246 22.48 17.46 16.07
C THR A 246 23.27 16.16 15.93
N GLY A 247 24.20 15.92 16.86
CA GLY A 247 24.87 14.63 17.01
C GLY A 247 24.01 13.52 17.63
N GLN A 248 22.70 13.74 17.83
CA GLN A 248 21.78 12.83 18.52
C GLN A 248 20.55 12.47 17.65
N PRO A 249 20.75 11.86 16.47
CA PRO A 249 19.71 11.67 15.46
C PRO A 249 18.51 10.84 15.95
N ARG A 250 18.74 9.87 16.85
CA ARG A 250 17.66 9.12 17.51
C ARG A 250 16.74 10.03 18.31
N LEU A 251 17.30 10.91 19.15
CA LEU A 251 16.52 11.79 20.00
C LEU A 251 15.72 12.80 19.18
N GLU A 252 16.29 13.28 18.07
CA GLU A 252 15.57 14.16 17.13
C GLU A 252 14.36 13.48 16.50
N ALA A 253 14.49 12.23 16.04
CA ALA A 253 13.41 11.49 15.40
C ALA A 253 12.27 11.16 16.39
N VAL A 254 12.62 10.76 17.62
CA VAL A 254 11.64 10.54 18.70
C VAL A 254 10.94 11.86 19.05
N ALA A 255 11.69 12.95 19.21
CA ALA A 255 11.13 14.25 19.50
C ALA A 255 10.24 14.78 18.36
N ALA A 256 10.52 14.43 17.11
CA ALA A 256 9.66 14.78 15.98
C ALA A 256 8.27 14.13 16.09
N CYS A 257 8.19 12.87 16.52
CA CYS A 257 6.90 12.19 16.77
C CYS A 257 6.12 12.88 17.89
N ARG A 258 6.80 13.20 19.01
CA ARG A 258 6.20 13.91 20.15
C ARG A 258 5.65 15.27 19.74
N ARG A 259 6.45 16.09 19.05
CA ARG A 259 6.04 17.41 18.57
C ARG A 259 4.87 17.31 17.58
N ALA A 260 4.91 16.36 16.64
CA ALA A 260 3.82 16.17 15.68
C ALA A 260 2.51 15.75 16.39
N ARG A 261 2.60 14.91 17.43
CA ARG A 261 1.45 14.51 18.26
C ARG A 261 0.90 15.69 19.06
N GLU A 262 1.76 16.46 19.73
CA GLU A 262 1.40 17.66 20.51
C GLU A 262 0.74 18.74 19.64
N ALA A 263 1.25 18.94 18.42
CA ALA A 263 0.69 19.86 17.44
C ALA A 263 -0.53 19.30 16.69
N ALA A 264 -1.02 18.11 17.07
CA ALA A 264 -2.15 17.42 16.43
C ALA A 264 -2.01 17.21 14.91
N CYS A 265 -0.79 17.08 14.40
CA CYS A 265 -0.50 16.90 12.97
C CYS A 265 -1.14 15.65 12.37
N TRP A 266 -1.52 14.67 13.19
CA TRP A 266 -2.25 13.46 12.76
C TRP A 266 -3.62 13.79 12.12
N ALA A 267 -4.19 14.95 12.44
CA ALA A 267 -5.44 15.46 11.89
C ALA A 267 -5.24 16.52 10.79
N ASP A 268 -3.99 16.90 10.51
CA ASP A 268 -3.65 18.02 9.62
C ASP A 268 -3.27 17.50 8.21
N PRO A 269 -4.17 17.65 7.21
CA PRO A 269 -3.90 17.20 5.85
C PRO A 269 -2.79 18.01 5.15
N ASP A 270 -2.59 19.28 5.50
CA ASP A 270 -1.58 20.13 4.90
C ASP A 270 -0.19 19.75 5.40
N TRP A 271 -0.06 19.48 6.70
CA TRP A 271 1.18 18.93 7.27
C TRP A 271 1.53 17.58 6.64
N ARG A 272 0.55 16.67 6.49
CA ARG A 272 0.75 15.37 5.83
C ARG A 272 1.24 15.58 4.40
N THR A 273 0.58 16.44 3.64
CA THR A 273 0.94 16.75 2.26
C THR A 273 2.37 17.28 2.16
N ALA A 274 2.75 18.21 3.04
CA ALA A 274 4.10 18.74 3.08
C ALA A 274 5.16 17.64 3.31
N ARG A 275 4.91 16.71 4.24
CA ARG A 275 5.82 15.57 4.50
C ARG A 275 5.89 14.59 3.33
N VAL A 276 4.78 14.35 2.64
CA VAL A 276 4.78 13.53 1.41
C VAL A 276 5.60 14.21 0.30
N LEU A 277 5.46 15.52 0.13
CA LEU A 277 6.27 16.28 -0.83
C LEU A 277 7.76 16.23 -0.49
N ASP A 278 8.13 16.31 0.79
CA ASP A 278 9.51 16.13 1.26
C ASP A 278 10.06 14.73 0.92
N TYR A 279 9.24 13.68 1.08
CA TYR A 279 9.62 12.33 0.64
C TYR A 279 9.78 12.22 -0.88
N LEU A 280 8.88 12.85 -1.66
CA LEU A 280 8.99 12.85 -3.13
C LEU A 280 10.24 13.60 -3.60
N ARG A 281 10.67 14.66 -2.90
CA ARG A 281 11.96 15.33 -3.15
C ARG A 281 13.14 14.37 -2.97
N LEU A 282 13.11 13.53 -1.93
CA LEU A 282 14.13 12.51 -1.67
C LEU A 282 14.18 11.45 -2.80
N MET A 283 13.03 11.03 -3.31
CA MET A 283 12.96 10.01 -4.39
C MET A 283 13.45 10.51 -5.75
N ARG A 284 13.46 11.83 -6.00
CA ARG A 284 13.96 12.43 -7.24
C ARG A 284 15.48 12.55 -7.30
N GLY A 285 16.17 12.40 -6.16
CA GLY A 285 17.62 12.55 -6.04
C GLY A 285 18.09 14.01 -6.18
N PRO A 286 19.37 14.31 -5.88
CA PRO A 286 19.96 15.63 -6.05
C PRO A 286 20.21 15.91 -7.54
N GLY A 287 19.22 16.42 -8.25
CA GLY A 287 19.35 16.79 -9.67
C GLY A 287 18.05 17.00 -10.45
N GLY A 288 16.89 17.06 -9.78
CA GLY A 288 15.63 17.52 -10.40
C GLY A 288 15.50 19.03 -10.42
#